data_AF-A0A7W7ZJN4-F1
#
_entry.id   AF-A0A7W7ZJN4-F1
#
_cell.length_a   1.000
_cell.length_b   1.000
_cell.length_c   1.000
_cell.angle_alpha   90.00
_cell.angle_beta   90.00
_cell.angle_gamma   90.00
#
_symmetry.space_group_name_H-M   'P 1'
#
loop_
_entity.id
_entity.type
_entity.pdbx_description
1 polymer ?
#
loop_
_entity_poly.entity_id
_entity_poly.type
_entity_poly.pdbx_seq_one_letter_code
_entity_poly.pdbx_strand_id
1 'polypeptide(L)'
;MFPEHGRDVPFTIENYAYVDPLGRETVSWVRTFATKRKRRFDAYMIFSEERGCIIDYLGTHQHLAVDIQVSVADNGGLRLRSGEQRFYEGPVAFRFPWLFTGVADVCEWYDDDQECFCIDVSAKNRIWGGLFGYCGRFTVDWVKMSPEQVPSAILPKRLETRV
;
A
#
# COMPACT_ATOMS: atom_id res chain seq x y z
N MET A 1 1.29 11.72 -8.35
CA MET A 1 2.73 11.40 -8.46
C MET A 1 3.52 12.68 -8.22
N PHE A 2 4.59 12.61 -7.44
CA PHE A 2 5.37 13.76 -7.02
C PHE A 2 6.71 13.77 -7.78
N PRO A 3 7.19 14.91 -8.30
CA PRO A 3 8.44 14.98 -9.07
C PRO A 3 9.72 14.85 -8.21
N GLU A 4 9.57 14.69 -6.89
CA GLU A 4 10.69 14.56 -5.97
C GLU A 4 11.46 13.24 -6.17
N HIS A 5 12.76 13.37 -6.42
CA HIS A 5 13.72 12.28 -6.33
C HIS A 5 14.70 12.58 -5.20
N GLY A 6 15.21 11.53 -4.56
CA GLY A 6 16.17 11.65 -3.48
C GLY A 6 16.90 10.34 -3.25
N ARG A 7 18.04 10.43 -2.57
CA ARG A 7 18.82 9.30 -2.08
C ARG A 7 18.94 9.46 -0.56
N ASP A 8 18.96 8.33 0.15
CA ASP A 8 19.07 8.31 1.62
C ASP A 8 17.97 9.16 2.30
N VAL A 9 16.75 9.09 1.75
CA VAL A 9 15.58 9.80 2.26
C VAL A 9 15.07 9.06 3.49
N PRO A 10 15.06 9.67 4.69
CA PRO A 10 14.47 9.04 5.86
C PRO A 10 12.98 8.78 5.64
N PHE A 11 12.51 7.61 6.08
CA PHE A 11 11.11 7.24 5.98
C PHE A 11 10.67 6.43 7.20
N THR A 12 9.35 6.39 7.41
CA THR A 12 8.72 5.49 8.37
C THR A 12 7.63 4.69 7.66
N ILE A 13 7.49 3.43 8.09
CA ILE A 13 6.39 2.55 7.71
C ILE A 13 5.68 2.16 8.99
N GLU A 14 4.38 2.42 9.03
CA GLU A 14 3.54 2.13 10.17
C GLU A 14 2.41 1.20 9.71
N ASN A 15 2.46 -0.05 10.18
CA ASN A 15 1.50 -1.10 9.81
C ASN A 15 0.67 -1.48 11.05
N TYR A 16 -0.66 -1.28 10.99
CA TYR A 16 -1.56 -1.67 12.07
C TYR A 16 -2.66 -2.57 11.55
N ALA A 17 -2.85 -3.72 12.20
CA ALA A 17 -3.94 -4.64 11.97
C ALA A 17 -5.09 -4.37 12.95
N TYR A 18 -6.32 -4.31 12.45
CA TYR A 18 -7.53 -4.10 13.23
C TYR A 18 -8.77 -4.61 12.49
N VAL A 19 -9.89 -4.71 13.18
CA VAL A 19 -11.19 -4.93 12.56
C VAL A 19 -11.85 -3.58 12.33
N ASP A 20 -12.19 -3.27 11.08
CA ASP A 20 -12.82 -1.99 10.76
C ASP A 20 -14.30 -1.94 11.17
N PRO A 21 -14.95 -0.77 11.16
CA PRO A 21 -16.37 -0.65 11.51
C PRO A 21 -17.35 -1.44 10.63
N LEU A 22 -16.90 -2.00 9.51
CA LEU A 22 -17.70 -2.89 8.65
C LEU A 22 -17.48 -4.38 9.01
N GLY A 23 -16.66 -4.67 10.02
CA GLY A 23 -16.34 -6.02 10.48
C GLY A 23 -15.24 -6.72 9.67
N ARG A 24 -14.44 -5.97 8.89
CA ARG A 24 -13.41 -6.54 8.02
C ARG A 24 -12.05 -6.53 8.71
N GLU A 25 -11.34 -7.66 8.66
CA GLU A 25 -9.92 -7.68 9.01
C GLU A 25 -9.15 -6.78 8.05
N THR A 26 -8.53 -5.75 8.62
CA THR A 26 -7.92 -4.65 7.86
C THR A 26 -6.51 -4.41 8.35
N VAL A 27 -5.59 -4.24 7.41
CA VAL A 27 -4.24 -3.74 7.68
C VAL A 27 -4.12 -2.34 7.09
N SER A 28 -3.90 -1.36 7.95
CA SER A 28 -3.43 -0.04 7.51
C SER A 28 -1.93 -0.12 7.21
N TRP A 29 -1.53 0.51 6.12
CA TRP A 29 -0.15 0.64 5.71
C TRP A 29 0.15 2.09 5.40
N VAL A 30 0.75 2.77 6.37
CA VAL A 30 1.07 4.18 6.29
C VAL A 30 2.56 4.36 6.04
N ARG A 31 2.91 5.05 4.96
CA ARG A 31 4.29 5.37 4.60
C ARG A 31 4.50 6.87 4.63
N THR A 32 5.55 7.30 5.30
CA THR A 32 5.90 8.71 5.41
C THR A 32 7.35 8.92 4.99
N PHE A 33 7.58 9.76 3.98
CA PHE A 33 8.91 10.09 3.46
C PHE A 33 9.28 11.54 3.79
N ALA A 34 10.46 11.74 4.37
CA ALA A 34 11.02 13.04 4.72
C ALA A 34 11.77 13.67 3.54
N THR A 35 11.08 13.93 2.42
CA THR A 35 11.65 14.71 1.31
C THR A 35 11.58 16.22 1.63
N LYS A 36 11.89 17.10 0.65
CA LYS A 36 11.74 18.57 0.80
C LYS A 36 10.38 18.99 1.38
N ARG A 37 9.33 18.22 1.07
CA ARG A 37 8.02 18.32 1.71
C ARG A 37 7.63 16.93 2.18
N LYS A 38 7.36 16.76 3.47
CA LYS A 38 6.90 15.48 4.05
C LYS A 38 5.76 14.90 3.20
N ARG A 39 5.95 13.69 2.67
CA ARG A 39 4.94 12.97 1.88
C ARG A 39 4.43 11.79 2.68
N ARG A 40 3.11 11.73 2.87
CA ARG A 40 2.44 10.63 3.56
C ARG A 40 1.50 9.93 2.59
N PHE A 41 1.52 8.61 2.62
CA PHE A 41 0.67 7.73 1.83
C PHE A 41 -0.03 6.77 2.76
N ASP A 42 -1.36 6.83 2.76
CA ASP A 42 -2.21 5.96 3.56
C ASP A 42 -2.86 4.93 2.63
N ALA A 43 -2.80 3.67 3.04
CA ALA A 43 -3.34 2.52 2.33
C ALA A 43 -4.06 1.62 3.35
N TYR A 44 -5.17 1.00 2.94
CA TYR A 44 -6.00 0.17 3.81
C TYR A 44 -6.33 -1.12 3.07
N MET A 45 -5.78 -2.23 3.53
CA MET A 45 -5.84 -3.51 2.86
C MET A 45 -6.81 -4.44 3.57
N ILE A 46 -7.74 -5.01 2.81
CA ILE A 46 -8.63 -6.09 3.26
C ILE A 46 -8.48 -7.28 2.33
N PHE A 47 -8.76 -8.49 2.81
CA PHE A 47 -8.97 -9.61 1.91
C PHE A 47 -10.43 -9.67 1.44
N SER A 48 -10.65 -9.82 0.15
CA SER A 48 -11.99 -10.01 -0.44
C SER A 48 -12.14 -11.44 -0.92
N GLU A 49 -13.02 -12.20 -0.26
CA GLU A 49 -13.37 -13.55 -0.71
C GLU A 49 -14.03 -13.54 -2.08
N GLU A 50 -14.89 -12.55 -2.35
CA GLU A 50 -15.57 -12.38 -3.65
C GLU A 50 -14.57 -12.26 -4.80
N ARG A 51 -13.45 -11.55 -4.58
CA ARG A 51 -12.40 -11.34 -5.59
C ARG A 51 -11.23 -12.32 -5.50
N GLY A 52 -11.14 -13.08 -4.42
CA GLY A 52 -10.01 -13.97 -4.12
C GLY A 52 -8.66 -13.24 -4.05
N CYS A 53 -8.64 -11.97 -3.63
CA CYS A 53 -7.41 -11.18 -3.52
C CYS A 53 -7.51 -10.08 -2.47
N ILE A 54 -6.38 -9.41 -2.21
CA ILE A 54 -6.36 -8.23 -1.33
C ILE A 54 -6.92 -7.04 -2.11
N ILE A 55 -7.77 -6.25 -1.47
CA ILE A 55 -8.18 -4.93 -1.96
C ILE A 55 -7.45 -3.89 -1.16
N ASP A 56 -6.66 -3.07 -1.83
CA ASP A 56 -5.95 -1.93 -1.27
C ASP A 56 -6.70 -0.63 -1.59
N TYR A 57 -7.28 -0.03 -0.55
CA TYR A 57 -7.90 1.28 -0.64
C TYR A 57 -6.87 2.39 -0.40
N LEU A 58 -6.63 3.21 -1.42
CA LEU A 58 -5.64 4.26 -1.38
C LEU A 58 -6.22 5.60 -0.93
N GLY A 59 -5.49 6.25 -0.02
CA GLY A 59 -5.79 7.54 0.56
C GLY A 59 -6.77 7.47 1.73
N THR A 60 -6.71 8.47 2.61
CA THR A 60 -7.56 8.55 3.82
C THR A 60 -9.07 8.51 3.55
N HIS A 61 -9.50 8.81 2.32
CA HIS A 61 -10.90 8.79 1.91
C HIS A 61 -11.23 7.62 0.98
N GLN A 62 -10.29 6.70 0.72
CA GLN A 62 -10.53 5.44 0.02
C GLN A 62 -11.19 5.59 -1.36
N HIS A 63 -10.82 6.63 -2.12
CA HIS A 63 -11.41 6.86 -3.45
C HIS A 63 -10.94 5.88 -4.51
N LEU A 64 -9.85 5.17 -4.28
CA LEU A 64 -9.24 4.26 -5.23
C LEU A 64 -9.07 2.90 -4.57
N ALA A 65 -9.73 1.88 -5.10
CA ALA A 65 -9.58 0.49 -4.71
C ALA A 65 -8.73 -0.23 -5.76
N VAL A 66 -7.74 -1.00 -5.30
CA VAL A 66 -6.78 -1.68 -6.17
C VAL A 66 -6.74 -3.16 -5.78
N ASP A 67 -6.94 -4.05 -6.74
CA ASP A 67 -6.71 -5.48 -6.51
C ASP A 67 -5.21 -5.73 -6.38
N ILE A 68 -4.79 -6.43 -5.33
CA ILE A 68 -3.41 -6.81 -5.07
C ILE A 68 -3.31 -8.32 -5.05
N GLN A 69 -2.48 -8.84 -5.93
CA GLN A 69 -2.09 -10.25 -5.98
C GLN A 69 -0.83 -10.44 -5.14
N VAL A 70 -0.86 -11.45 -4.27
CA VAL A 70 0.25 -11.80 -3.39
C VAL A 70 0.90 -13.07 -3.90
N SER A 71 2.23 -13.08 -3.97
CA SER A 71 3.01 -14.25 -4.38
C SER A 71 4.37 -14.25 -3.70
N VAL A 72 5.07 -15.37 -3.75
CA VAL A 72 6.47 -15.45 -3.33
C VAL A 72 7.35 -15.02 -4.50
N ALA A 73 8.27 -14.09 -4.27
CA ALA A 73 9.26 -13.66 -5.24
C ALA A 73 10.37 -14.70 -5.42
N ASP A 74 11.13 -14.61 -6.51
CA ASP A 74 12.22 -15.55 -6.83
C ASP A 74 13.33 -15.56 -5.76
N ASN A 75 13.49 -14.46 -5.02
CA ASN A 75 14.42 -14.34 -3.88
C ASN A 75 13.82 -14.85 -2.55
N GLY A 76 12.63 -15.46 -2.56
CA GLY A 76 11.92 -15.91 -1.36
C GLY A 76 11.15 -14.80 -0.62
N GLY A 77 11.19 -13.56 -1.12
CA GLY A 77 10.46 -12.43 -0.53
C GLY A 77 8.95 -12.47 -0.79
N LEU A 78 8.23 -11.56 -0.14
CA LEU A 78 6.82 -11.27 -0.41
C LEU A 78 6.71 -10.34 -1.61
N ARG A 79 5.96 -10.74 -2.63
CA ARG A 79 5.65 -9.92 -3.80
C ARG A 79 4.19 -9.51 -3.82
N LEU A 80 3.94 -8.21 -3.93
CA LEU A 80 2.62 -7.61 -4.08
C LEU A 80 2.54 -6.96 -5.46
N ARG A 81 1.59 -7.39 -6.28
CA ARG A 81 1.39 -6.85 -7.63
C ARG A 81 -0.02 -6.32 -7.80
N SER A 82 -0.13 -5.06 -8.19
CA SER A 82 -1.43 -4.44 -8.47
C SER A 82 -2.03 -4.96 -9.78
N GLY A 83 -3.33 -5.24 -9.76
CA GLY A 83 -4.15 -5.57 -10.90
C GLY A 83 -5.12 -4.45 -11.23
N GLU A 84 -6.40 -4.78 -11.18
CA GLU A 84 -7.48 -3.86 -11.54
C GLU A 84 -7.57 -2.69 -10.55
N GLN A 85 -7.89 -1.51 -11.08
CA GLN A 85 -8.07 -0.28 -10.29
C GLN A 85 -9.48 0.28 -10.50
N ARG A 86 -10.11 0.70 -9.41
CA ARG A 86 -11.50 1.17 -9.38
C ARG A 86 -11.59 2.46 -8.60
N PHE A 87 -12.25 3.46 -9.18
CA PHE A 87 -12.52 4.73 -8.52
C PHE A 87 -13.93 4.71 -7.91
N TYR A 88 -14.04 5.22 -6.70
CA TYR A 88 -15.29 5.32 -5.93
C TYR A 88 -15.39 6.66 -5.22
N GLU A 89 -16.32 7.51 -5.66
CA GLU A 89 -16.66 8.78 -5.00
C GLU A 89 -18.16 9.04 -5.01
N GLY A 90 -18.79 8.90 -3.84
CA GLY A 90 -20.25 8.94 -3.73
C GLY A 90 -20.92 7.99 -4.73
N PRO A 91 -21.87 8.46 -5.56
CA PRO A 91 -22.52 7.64 -6.59
C PRO A 91 -21.63 7.33 -7.79
N VAL A 92 -20.50 8.04 -7.95
CA VAL A 92 -19.59 7.84 -9.08
C VAL A 92 -18.73 6.61 -8.80
N ALA A 93 -18.80 5.66 -9.72
CA ALA A 93 -17.98 4.45 -9.71
C ALA A 93 -17.52 4.14 -11.13
N PHE A 94 -16.22 3.95 -11.34
CA PHE A 94 -15.72 3.48 -12.63
C PHE A 94 -14.45 2.64 -12.48
N ARG A 95 -14.27 1.71 -13.41
CA ARG A 95 -13.04 0.90 -13.55
C ARG A 95 -12.07 1.66 -14.43
N PHE A 96 -10.82 1.80 -14.01
CA PHE A 96 -9.81 2.43 -14.85
C PHE A 96 -9.55 1.54 -16.09
N PRO A 97 -9.58 2.11 -17.31
CA PRO A 97 -9.22 1.35 -18.49
C PRO A 97 -7.77 0.91 -18.36
N TRP A 98 -7.52 -0.38 -18.58
CA TRP A 98 -6.23 -1.03 -18.33
C TRP A 98 -5.04 -0.37 -19.07
N LEU A 99 -5.30 0.33 -20.19
CA LEU A 99 -4.32 1.12 -20.94
C LEU A 99 -3.73 2.30 -20.13
N PHE A 100 -4.51 2.88 -19.21
CA PHE A 100 -4.11 4.04 -18.39
C PHE A 100 -3.70 3.64 -16.97
N THR A 101 -3.80 2.37 -16.62
CA THR A 101 -3.48 1.86 -15.28
C THR A 101 -1.97 1.78 -15.08
N GLY A 102 -1.49 2.29 -13.94
CA GLY A 102 -0.13 2.05 -13.46
C GLY A 102 -0.06 0.74 -12.70
N VAL A 103 0.76 -0.20 -13.13
CA VAL A 103 1.01 -1.46 -12.42
C VAL A 103 2.12 -1.23 -11.40
N ALA A 104 1.77 -1.30 -10.12
CA ALA A 104 2.70 -1.39 -9.01
C ALA A 104 3.14 -2.83 -8.78
N ASP A 105 4.43 -3.01 -8.55
CA ASP A 105 5.11 -4.25 -8.19
C ASP A 105 6.00 -3.92 -7.00
N VAL A 106 5.74 -4.59 -5.89
CA VAL A 106 6.46 -4.42 -4.62
C VAL A 106 7.06 -5.76 -4.26
N CYS A 107 8.34 -5.77 -3.91
CA CYS A 107 9.01 -6.92 -3.33
C CYS A 107 9.60 -6.52 -1.98
N GLU A 108 9.24 -7.26 -0.93
CA GLU A 108 9.78 -7.11 0.42
C GLU A 108 10.41 -8.42 0.86
N TRP A 109 11.61 -8.36 1.40
CA TRP A 109 12.32 -9.54 1.87
C TRP A 109 13.18 -9.20 3.07
N TYR A 110 13.54 -10.22 3.84
CA TYR A 110 14.54 -10.10 4.89
C TYR A 110 15.91 -10.49 4.33
N ASP A 111 16.93 -9.67 4.62
CA ASP A 111 18.33 -9.92 4.25
C ASP A 111 19.06 -10.41 5.51
N ASP A 112 19.34 -11.72 5.56
CA ASP A 112 19.98 -12.37 6.71
C ASP A 112 21.40 -11.88 6.96
N ASP A 113 22.16 -11.51 5.91
CA ASP A 113 23.53 -11.03 6.04
C ASP A 113 23.59 -9.63 6.67
N GLN A 114 22.53 -8.83 6.46
CA GLN A 114 22.44 -7.45 6.93
C GLN A 114 21.48 -7.28 8.11
N GLU A 115 20.81 -8.35 8.52
CA GLU A 115 19.82 -8.40 9.60
C GLU A 115 18.71 -7.34 9.46
N CYS A 116 18.28 -7.04 8.24
CA CYS A 116 17.28 -6.00 7.98
C CYS A 116 16.29 -6.39 6.88
N PHE A 117 15.14 -5.71 6.87
CA PHE A 117 14.20 -5.80 5.77
C PHE A 117 14.63 -4.91 4.62
N CYS A 118 14.44 -5.41 3.41
CA CYS A 118 14.61 -4.69 2.16
C CYS A 118 13.27 -4.55 1.48
N ILE A 119 13.09 -3.45 0.76
CA ILE A 119 11.91 -3.17 -0.06
C ILE A 119 12.34 -2.62 -1.41
N ASP A 120 11.73 -3.13 -2.47
CA ASP A 120 11.78 -2.57 -3.81
C ASP A 120 10.35 -2.32 -4.28
N VAL A 121 10.08 -1.08 -4.68
CA VAL A 121 8.79 -0.66 -5.23
C VAL A 121 9.03 -0.10 -6.61
N SER A 122 8.30 -0.61 -7.59
CA SER A 122 8.24 -0.04 -8.92
C SER A 122 6.79 0.06 -9.40
N ALA A 123 6.40 1.23 -9.87
CA ALA A 123 5.13 1.47 -10.54
C ALA A 123 5.42 1.84 -11.98
N LYS A 124 4.78 1.16 -12.94
CA LYS A 124 5.00 1.36 -14.37
C LYS A 124 3.66 1.36 -15.10
N ASN A 125 3.46 2.29 -16.03
CA ASN A 125 2.38 2.20 -16.99
C ASN A 125 2.87 1.47 -18.24
N ARG A 126 2.01 0.64 -18.85
CA ARG A 126 2.37 -0.18 -20.02
C ARG A 126 2.78 0.64 -21.24
N ILE A 127 2.21 1.83 -21.43
CA ILE A 127 2.42 2.69 -22.60
C ILE A 127 3.52 3.72 -22.33
N TRP A 128 3.47 4.38 -21.18
CA TRP A 128 4.30 5.54 -20.88
C TRP A 128 5.56 5.20 -20.06
N GLY A 129 5.75 3.94 -19.67
CA GLY A 129 6.93 3.48 -18.93
C GLY A 129 6.86 3.71 -17.42
N GLY A 130 8.02 3.93 -16.79
CA GLY A 130 8.14 4.07 -15.34
C GLY A 130 7.35 5.27 -14.80
N LEU A 131 6.50 5.02 -13.81
CA LEU A 131 5.73 6.04 -13.12
C LEU A 131 6.51 6.55 -11.91
N PHE A 132 6.77 5.67 -10.94
CA PHE A 132 7.59 5.99 -9.78
C PHE A 132 8.17 4.71 -9.19
N GLY A 133 9.15 4.84 -8.30
CA GLY A 133 9.69 3.72 -7.56
C GLY A 133 10.63 4.17 -6.47
N TYR A 134 10.88 3.29 -5.52
CA TYR A 134 11.89 3.48 -4.49
C TYR A 134 12.40 2.12 -4.05
N CYS A 135 13.66 2.07 -3.64
CA CYS A 135 14.20 0.93 -2.91
C CYS A 135 14.75 1.43 -1.57
N GLY A 136 14.78 0.55 -0.59
CA GLY A 136 15.24 0.91 0.75
C GLY A 136 15.43 -0.28 1.66
N ARG A 137 15.96 0.02 2.84
CA ARG A 137 16.16 -0.94 3.93
C ARG A 137 15.61 -0.36 5.22
N PHE A 138 15.11 -1.21 6.09
CA PHE A 138 14.56 -0.82 7.39
C PHE A 138 14.62 -1.97 8.39
N THR A 139 14.61 -1.62 9.67
CA THR A 139 14.33 -2.55 10.76
C THR A 139 12.90 -2.32 11.24
N VAL A 140 12.35 -3.29 11.98
CA VAL A 140 10.97 -3.26 12.45
C VAL A 140 10.94 -3.42 13.96
N ASP A 141 10.21 -2.53 14.62
CA ASP A 141 9.83 -2.69 16.01
C ASP A 141 8.41 -3.25 16.08
N TRP A 142 8.27 -4.41 16.74
CA TRP A 142 6.97 -5.06 16.91
C TRP A 142 6.32 -4.61 18.20
N VAL A 143 5.21 -3.87 18.06
CA VAL A 143 4.45 -3.36 19.21
C VAL A 143 3.17 -4.18 19.36
N LYS A 144 2.99 -4.84 20.50
CA LYS A 144 1.72 -5.47 20.86
C LYS A 144 0.73 -4.39 21.28
N MET A 145 -0.42 -4.33 20.63
CA MET A 145 -1.46 -3.35 20.91
C MET A 145 -2.83 -4.01 20.91
N SER A 146 -3.74 -3.54 21.77
CA SER A 146 -5.16 -3.87 21.68
C SER A 146 -5.85 -2.97 20.64
N PRO A 147 -7.01 -3.36 20.09
CA PRO A 147 -7.73 -2.56 19.09
C PRO A 147 -7.99 -1.11 19.54
N GLU A 148 -8.25 -0.89 20.83
CA GLU A 148 -8.53 0.44 21.41
C GLU A 148 -7.30 1.36 21.43
N GLN A 149 -6.10 0.79 21.27
CA GLN A 149 -4.84 1.52 21.27
C GLN A 149 -4.42 1.96 19.87
N VAL A 150 -5.09 1.50 18.80
CA VAL A 150 -4.76 1.89 17.43
C VAL A 150 -4.95 3.41 17.28
N PRO A 151 -3.91 4.17 16.88
CA PRO A 151 -4.01 5.61 16.79
C PRO A 151 -5.09 6.04 15.77
N SER A 152 -5.95 6.97 16.16
CA SER A 152 -7.01 7.49 15.26
C SER A 152 -6.47 8.09 13.97
N ALA A 153 -5.24 8.61 13.99
CA ALA A 153 -4.56 9.17 12.82
C ALA A 153 -4.21 8.11 11.75
N ILE A 154 -4.27 6.82 12.09
CA ILE A 154 -4.02 5.70 11.17
C ILE A 154 -5.33 5.24 10.53
N LEU A 155 -6.49 5.57 11.11
CA LEU A 155 -7.79 5.14 10.61
C LEU A 155 -8.23 5.98 9.40
N PRO A 156 -9.01 5.39 8.47
CA PRO A 156 -9.53 6.13 7.34
C PRO A 156 -10.57 7.15 7.80
N LYS A 157 -10.62 8.30 7.11
CA LYS A 157 -11.63 9.35 7.33
C LYS A 157 -12.98 8.98 6.72
N ARG A 158 -12.97 8.15 5.68
CA ARG A 158 -14.17 7.58 5.02
C ARG A 158 -13.91 6.10 4.74
N LEU A 159 -14.90 5.28 5.04
CA LEU A 159 -14.90 3.85 4.72
C LEU A 159 -15.65 3.62 3.41
N GLU A 160 -14.97 3.00 2.44
CA GLU A 160 -15.58 2.51 1.21
C GLU A 160 -16.09 1.08 1.45
N THR A 161 -17.37 0.89 1.15
CA THR A 161 -18.08 -0.39 1.37
C THR A 161 -17.98 -1.32 0.17
N ARG A 162 -17.67 -0.77 -1.01
CA ARG A 162 -17.58 -1.52 -2.27
C ARG A 162 -16.23 -2.22 -2.42
N VAL A 163 -16.27 -3.41 -3.02
CA VAL A 163 -15.11 -4.28 -3.28
C VAL A 163 -14.80 -4.40 -4.77
#